data_AF-A0A550GDF5-F1
#
_entry.id   AF-A0A550GDF5-F1
#
_cell.length_a   1.000
_cell.length_b   1.000
_cell.length_c   1.000
_cell.angle_alpha   90.00
_cell.angle_beta   90.00
_cell.angle_gamma   90.00
#
_symmetry.space_group_name_H-M   'P 1'
#
loop_
_entity.id
_entity.type
_entity.pdbx_description
1 polymer ?
#
loop_
_entity_poly.entity_id
_entity_poly.type
_entity_poly.pdbx_seq_one_letter_code
_entity_poly.pdbx_strand_id
1 'polypeptide(L)'
;MQIKDLRRFIKTTEKMVVPSKVASTTQGSAMLRKLPLRLQRYIVKRGARTNPYMSFVVEPYAVFLAFEVTDAEVAERLLPPNYSLFPSAMFSDTPKRPCAIISAFNVHTSVFWGSRVEFYLIAENCQTGLLSWIIIKYESNTHSYDPKQGFIGPSTSHSVVTTSYLGEIIIDLASVRSDNGLVLVADLKNGVLKELDQRLWVEGNLSVDYGGELQQCTKPFSLVFDPKEMWQALKIPVEDISLCTNTFGAGALDPMPFEVACFPYAQHFVTTSVPTATSMRTAEDLEQAVNEINNKMNASQETECKR
;
A
#
# COMPACT_ATOMS: atom_id res chain seq x y z
N MET A 1 -13.19 0.55 17.96
CA MET A 1 -14.32 -0.16 17.31
C MET A 1 -14.70 -1.48 18.01
N GLN A 2 -15.97 -1.90 17.96
CA GLN A 2 -16.43 -3.21 18.47
C GLN A 2 -16.05 -4.34 17.50
N ILE A 3 -15.78 -5.55 18.01
CA ILE A 3 -15.38 -6.71 17.19
C ILE A 3 -16.40 -7.04 16.09
N LYS A 4 -17.69 -6.83 16.35
CA LYS A 4 -18.76 -7.10 15.37
C LYS A 4 -18.67 -6.16 14.16
N ASP A 5 -18.38 -4.89 14.38
CA ASP A 5 -18.24 -3.89 13.33
C ASP A 5 -16.99 -4.14 12.48
N LEU A 6 -15.89 -4.55 13.12
CA LEU A 6 -14.67 -4.99 12.43
C LEU A 6 -14.96 -6.16 11.48
N ARG A 7 -15.58 -7.23 11.98
CA ARG A 7 -15.88 -8.41 11.17
C ARG A 7 -16.87 -8.10 10.05
N ARG A 8 -17.81 -7.18 10.28
CA ARG A 8 -18.72 -6.68 9.24
C ARG A 8 -17.95 -5.91 8.17
N PHE A 9 -16.99 -5.08 8.55
CA PHE A 9 -16.14 -4.34 7.62
C PHE A 9 -15.29 -5.29 6.77
N ILE A 10 -14.57 -6.22 7.39
CA ILE A 10 -13.78 -7.26 6.70
C ILE A 10 -14.64 -7.99 5.68
N LYS A 11 -15.81 -8.53 6.09
CA LYS A 11 -16.73 -9.23 5.19
C LYS A 11 -17.22 -8.34 4.05
N THR A 12 -17.37 -7.04 4.28
CA THR A 12 -17.82 -6.08 3.26
C THR A 12 -16.73 -5.85 2.23
N THR A 13 -15.51 -5.57 2.67
CA THR A 13 -14.32 -5.36 1.83
C THR A 13 -14.04 -6.60 0.97
N GLU A 14 -14.11 -7.79 1.56
CA GLU A 14 -13.92 -9.07 0.86
C GLU A 14 -15.02 -9.35 -0.17
N LYS A 15 -16.29 -9.10 0.17
CA LYS A 15 -17.42 -9.29 -0.78
C LYS A 15 -17.36 -8.39 -2.01
N MET A 16 -16.67 -7.25 -1.94
CA MET A 16 -16.45 -6.38 -3.09
C MET A 16 -15.50 -7.01 -4.11
N VAL A 17 -14.63 -7.92 -3.68
CA VAL A 17 -13.70 -8.65 -4.54
C VAL A 17 -14.41 -9.85 -5.15
N VAL A 18 -14.81 -9.70 -6.41
CA VAL A 18 -15.47 -10.77 -7.16
C VAL A 18 -14.52 -11.25 -8.27
N PRO A 19 -13.92 -12.46 -8.15
CA PRO A 19 -12.86 -12.91 -9.05
C PRO A 19 -13.22 -12.84 -10.54
N SER A 20 -14.46 -13.22 -10.90
CA SER A 20 -14.93 -13.15 -12.29
C SER A 20 -15.02 -11.70 -12.83
N LYS A 21 -15.39 -10.74 -11.97
CA LYS A 21 -15.40 -9.31 -12.33
C LYS A 21 -13.98 -8.76 -12.44
N VAL A 22 -13.07 -9.16 -11.55
CA VAL A 22 -11.66 -8.78 -11.61
C VAL A 22 -11.00 -9.29 -12.89
N ALA A 23 -11.22 -10.55 -13.25
CA ALA A 23 -10.73 -11.13 -14.50
C ALA A 23 -11.29 -10.40 -15.73
N SER A 24 -12.60 -10.13 -15.74
CA SER A 24 -13.26 -9.38 -16.83
C SER A 24 -12.72 -7.95 -16.95
N THR A 25 -12.49 -7.27 -15.82
CA THR A 25 -11.91 -5.92 -15.76
C THR A 25 -10.47 -5.92 -16.29
N THR A 26 -9.67 -6.92 -15.90
CA THR A 26 -8.29 -7.10 -16.35
C THR A 26 -8.24 -7.29 -17.86
N GLN A 27 -9.05 -8.18 -18.42
CA GLN A 27 -9.16 -8.37 -19.87
C GLN A 27 -9.64 -7.10 -20.59
N GLY A 28 -10.67 -6.45 -20.05
CA GLY A 28 -11.21 -5.21 -20.59
C GLY A 28 -10.17 -4.10 -20.61
N SER A 29 -9.34 -3.97 -19.57
CA SER A 29 -8.31 -2.93 -19.47
C SER A 29 -7.27 -3.01 -20.60
N ALA A 30 -6.91 -4.22 -21.05
CA ALA A 30 -6.00 -4.41 -22.17
C ALA A 30 -6.60 -3.90 -23.49
N MET A 31 -7.92 -4.02 -23.67
CA MET A 31 -8.64 -3.45 -24.81
C MET A 31 -8.80 -1.93 -24.67
N LEU A 32 -9.20 -1.45 -23.49
CA LEU A 32 -9.39 -0.02 -23.20
C LEU A 32 -8.11 0.79 -23.36
N ARG A 33 -6.95 0.19 -23.06
CA ARG A 33 -5.63 0.80 -23.28
C ARG A 33 -5.38 1.22 -24.72
N LYS A 34 -6.02 0.57 -25.71
CA LYS A 34 -5.88 0.93 -27.14
C LYS A 34 -6.69 2.16 -27.53
N LEU A 35 -7.60 2.63 -26.67
CA LEU A 35 -8.44 3.80 -26.94
C LEU A 35 -7.65 5.11 -26.74
N PRO A 36 -8.04 6.22 -27.38
CA PRO A 36 -7.46 7.52 -27.07
C PRO A 36 -7.66 7.89 -25.59
N LEU A 37 -6.65 8.53 -24.99
CA LEU A 37 -6.62 8.88 -23.56
C LEU A 37 -7.88 9.63 -23.08
N ARG A 38 -8.45 10.50 -23.91
CA ARG A 38 -9.70 11.21 -23.58
C ARG A 38 -10.88 10.26 -23.32
N LEU A 39 -10.99 9.18 -24.10
CA LEU A 39 -12.04 8.17 -23.93
C LEU A 39 -11.77 7.31 -22.69
N GLN A 40 -10.51 6.90 -22.48
CA GLN A 40 -10.14 6.17 -21.27
C GLN A 40 -10.52 6.94 -20.00
N ARG A 41 -10.16 8.23 -19.94
CA ARG A 41 -10.52 9.14 -18.83
C ARG A 41 -12.04 9.27 -18.65
N TYR A 42 -12.79 9.36 -19.75
CA TYR A 42 -14.26 9.42 -19.69
C TYR A 42 -14.86 8.14 -19.08
N ILE A 43 -14.37 6.97 -19.50
CA ILE A 43 -14.83 5.67 -19.00
C ILE A 43 -14.55 5.53 -17.51
N VAL A 44 -13.33 5.85 -17.06
CA VAL A 44 -12.98 5.79 -15.63
C VAL A 44 -13.82 6.77 -14.81
N LYS A 45 -13.99 8.02 -15.27
CA LYS A 45 -14.86 8.99 -14.58
C LYS A 45 -16.30 8.53 -14.48
N ARG A 46 -16.82 7.85 -15.50
CA ARG A 46 -18.18 7.29 -15.47
C ARG A 46 -18.27 6.10 -14.51
N GLY A 47 -17.30 5.21 -14.54
CA GLY A 47 -17.20 4.07 -13.62
C GLY A 47 -17.12 4.49 -12.14
N ALA A 48 -16.31 5.50 -11.85
CA ALA A 48 -16.16 6.06 -10.50
C ALA A 48 -17.45 6.68 -9.95
N ARG A 49 -18.38 7.13 -10.80
CA ARG A 49 -19.71 7.61 -10.36
C ARG A 49 -20.64 6.46 -9.97
N THR A 50 -20.52 5.32 -10.64
CA THR A 50 -21.37 4.14 -10.38
C THR A 50 -20.85 3.27 -9.25
N ASN A 51 -19.52 3.15 -9.10
CA ASN A 51 -18.85 2.42 -8.02
C ASN A 51 -17.77 3.33 -7.43
N PRO A 52 -18.11 4.18 -6.45
CA PRO A 52 -17.18 5.18 -5.93
C PRO A 52 -16.07 4.57 -5.08
N TYR A 53 -16.28 3.36 -4.54
CA TYR A 53 -15.36 2.68 -3.64
C TYR A 53 -14.61 1.54 -4.31
N MET A 54 -13.34 1.41 -3.95
CA MET A 54 -12.47 0.30 -4.30
C MET A 54 -12.04 -0.38 -3.00
N SER A 55 -12.29 -1.68 -2.89
CA SER A 55 -11.69 -2.49 -1.82
C SER A 55 -10.26 -2.83 -2.19
N PHE A 56 -9.40 -2.86 -1.19
CA PHE A 56 -7.99 -3.17 -1.34
C PHE A 56 -7.58 -4.05 -0.16
N VAL A 57 -7.42 -5.35 -0.39
CA VAL A 57 -7.02 -6.31 0.64
C VAL A 57 -5.59 -6.71 0.38
N VAL A 58 -4.70 -6.31 1.29
CA VAL A 58 -3.31 -6.76 1.29
C VAL A 58 -3.28 -8.13 1.95
N GLU A 59 -2.73 -9.12 1.25
CA GLU A 59 -2.70 -10.50 1.74
C GLU A 59 -1.70 -10.65 2.91
N PRO A 60 -1.85 -11.71 3.73
CA PRO A 60 -0.88 -12.02 4.77
C PRO A 60 0.55 -12.14 4.20
N TYR A 61 1.52 -11.91 5.08
CA TYR A 61 2.95 -11.91 4.78
C TYR A 61 3.41 -10.76 3.88
N ALA A 62 2.68 -9.64 3.90
CA ALA A 62 3.17 -8.38 3.36
C ALA A 62 4.42 -7.91 4.12
N VAL A 63 5.49 -7.63 3.40
CA VAL A 63 6.80 -7.24 3.96
C VAL A 63 7.09 -5.79 3.66
N PHE A 64 7.66 -5.10 4.65
CA PHE A 64 8.09 -3.72 4.57
C PHE A 64 9.53 -3.63 5.07
N LEU A 65 10.39 -2.98 4.29
CA LEU A 65 11.81 -2.78 4.55
C LEU A 65 12.04 -1.27 4.73
N ALA A 66 12.50 -0.85 5.89
CA ALA A 66 12.84 0.55 6.14
C ALA A 66 14.34 0.78 5.95
N PHE A 67 14.69 1.69 5.05
CA PHE A 67 16.06 2.09 4.74
C PHE A 67 16.30 3.51 5.21
N GLU A 68 17.50 3.79 5.72
CA GLU A 68 17.90 5.15 6.07
C GLU A 68 18.16 5.95 4.81
N VAL A 69 17.68 7.19 4.76
CA VAL A 69 18.01 8.13 3.68
C VAL A 69 19.38 8.71 3.97
N THR A 70 20.36 8.44 3.10
CA THR A 70 21.74 8.91 3.23
C THR A 70 22.01 10.17 2.40
N ASP A 71 21.22 10.40 1.35
CA ASP A 71 21.22 11.64 0.56
C ASP A 71 19.85 12.33 0.66
N ALA A 72 19.74 13.24 1.62
CA ALA A 72 18.51 13.98 1.87
C ALA A 72 18.16 14.92 0.70
N GLU A 73 19.15 15.51 0.01
CA GLU A 73 18.86 16.42 -1.10
C GLU A 73 18.23 15.69 -2.28
N VAL A 74 18.74 14.50 -2.61
CA VAL A 74 18.16 13.66 -3.67
C VAL A 74 16.76 13.20 -3.28
N ALA A 75 16.55 12.78 -2.03
CA ALA A 75 15.24 12.34 -1.56
C ALA A 75 14.22 13.50 -1.53
N GLU A 76 14.60 14.69 -1.07
CA GLU A 76 13.70 15.85 -1.02
C GLU A 76 13.25 16.31 -2.41
N ARG A 77 14.09 16.20 -3.43
CA ARG A 77 13.71 16.52 -4.83
C ARG A 77 12.62 15.60 -5.38
N LEU A 78 12.42 14.43 -4.79
CA LEU A 78 11.38 13.48 -5.18
C LEU A 78 10.04 13.79 -4.50
N LEU A 79 10.02 14.63 -3.46
CA LEU A 79 8.80 14.98 -2.75
C LEU A 79 7.95 15.98 -3.55
N PRO A 80 6.61 15.87 -3.49
CA PRO A 80 5.74 16.92 -4.00
C PRO A 80 5.90 18.21 -3.17
N PRO A 81 5.48 19.38 -3.70
CA PRO A 81 5.51 20.64 -2.96
C PRO A 81 4.75 20.54 -1.63
N ASN A 82 5.24 21.25 -0.61
CA ASN A 82 4.70 21.27 0.75
C ASN A 82 4.88 19.96 1.54
N TYR A 83 5.90 19.18 1.18
CA TYR A 83 6.35 18.03 1.97
C TYR A 83 7.80 18.22 2.35
N SER A 84 8.16 17.74 3.55
CA SER A 84 9.53 17.69 4.03
C SER A 84 9.82 16.31 4.61
N LEU A 85 11.03 15.79 4.40
CA LEU A 85 11.43 14.52 5.01
C LEU A 85 11.24 14.58 6.52
N PHE A 86 10.74 13.48 7.09
CA PHE A 86 10.44 13.41 8.52
C PHE A 86 11.05 12.13 9.13
N PRO A 87 11.80 12.23 10.25
CA PRO A 87 12.34 11.05 10.91
C PRO A 87 11.25 10.09 11.38
N SER A 88 11.33 8.83 10.97
CA SER A 88 10.36 7.80 11.33
C SER A 88 11.02 6.44 11.56
N ALA A 89 10.24 5.50 12.09
CA ALA A 89 10.58 4.09 12.26
C ALA A 89 9.30 3.27 12.14
N MET A 90 9.39 1.98 11.80
CA MET A 90 8.22 1.11 11.69
C MET A 90 7.69 0.69 13.05
N PHE A 91 8.57 0.44 14.02
CA PHE A 91 8.20 0.04 15.39
C PHE A 91 8.39 1.17 16.40
N SER A 92 7.54 1.19 17.43
CA SER A 92 7.49 2.26 18.44
C SER A 92 8.75 2.37 19.30
N ASP A 93 9.50 1.27 19.44
CA ASP A 93 10.72 1.15 20.24
C ASP A 93 12.00 1.48 19.46
N THR A 94 11.88 1.88 18.19
CA THR A 94 13.04 2.04 17.30
C THR A 94 13.40 3.51 17.11
N PRO A 95 14.71 3.86 17.18
CA PRO A 95 15.16 5.21 16.91
C PRO A 95 14.72 5.70 15.53
N LYS A 96 14.04 6.85 15.52
CA LYS A 96 13.52 7.48 14.31
C LYS A 96 14.66 8.11 13.52
N ARG A 97 14.63 7.91 12.21
CA ARG A 97 15.58 8.48 11.25
C ARG A 97 14.86 8.82 9.94
N PRO A 98 15.33 9.79 9.14
CA PRO A 98 14.80 9.99 7.80
C PRO A 98 14.88 8.67 7.04
N CYS A 99 13.74 8.16 6.60
CA CYS A 99 13.67 6.83 6.03
C CYS A 99 12.79 6.77 4.78
N ALA A 100 13.12 5.77 3.98
CA ALA A 100 12.30 5.32 2.88
C ALA A 100 11.85 3.89 3.15
N ILE A 101 10.68 3.52 2.64
CA ILE A 101 10.12 2.19 2.81
C ILE A 101 9.99 1.53 1.45
N ILE A 102 10.47 0.30 1.34
CA ILE A 102 10.17 -0.58 0.22
C ILE A 102 9.24 -1.66 0.73
N SER A 103 8.04 -1.74 0.17
CA SER A 103 7.08 -2.78 0.49
C SER A 103 6.99 -3.81 -0.63
N ALA A 104 6.68 -5.05 -0.27
CA ALA A 104 6.40 -6.13 -1.20
C ALA A 104 5.19 -6.93 -0.67
N PHE A 105 4.14 -7.02 -1.48
CA PHE A 105 2.91 -7.65 -1.04
C PHE A 105 2.06 -8.19 -2.20
N ASN A 106 1.29 -9.24 -1.92
CA ASN A 106 0.14 -9.62 -2.74
C ASN A 106 -1.08 -8.82 -2.31
N VAL A 107 -1.94 -8.52 -3.28
CA VAL A 107 -3.15 -7.74 -3.08
C VAL A 107 -4.26 -8.26 -3.98
N HIS A 108 -5.45 -8.38 -3.41
CA HIS A 108 -6.68 -8.54 -4.17
C HIS A 108 -7.61 -7.35 -3.93
N THR A 109 -8.04 -6.75 -5.03
CA THR A 109 -8.91 -5.56 -5.04
C THR A 109 -10.15 -5.85 -5.86
N SER A 110 -11.15 -4.96 -5.79
CA SER A 110 -12.33 -5.07 -6.66
C SER A 110 -12.04 -4.85 -8.15
N VAL A 111 -10.81 -4.47 -8.54
CA VAL A 111 -10.43 -4.12 -9.92
C VAL A 111 -9.25 -4.92 -10.49
N PHE A 112 -8.29 -5.33 -9.66
CA PHE A 112 -7.11 -6.14 -10.01
C PHE A 112 -6.72 -7.09 -8.87
N TRP A 113 -6.00 -8.16 -9.19
CA TRP A 113 -5.41 -9.09 -8.23
C TRP A 113 -4.02 -9.49 -8.71
N GLY A 114 -3.03 -9.34 -7.84
CA GLY A 114 -1.65 -9.76 -8.09
C GLY A 114 -0.71 -9.23 -7.02
N SER A 115 0.50 -8.85 -7.42
CA SER A 115 1.58 -8.41 -6.53
C SER A 115 2.03 -6.99 -6.85
N ARG A 116 2.57 -6.33 -5.83
CA ARG A 116 3.20 -5.01 -5.94
C ARG A 116 4.47 -4.95 -5.12
N VAL A 117 5.43 -4.20 -5.65
CA VAL A 117 6.54 -3.64 -4.88
C VAL A 117 6.47 -2.13 -5.00
N GLU A 118 6.36 -1.43 -3.88
CA GLU A 118 6.20 0.02 -3.84
C GLU A 118 7.34 0.65 -3.06
N PHE A 119 7.87 1.77 -3.55
CA PHE A 119 8.93 2.56 -2.93
C PHE A 119 8.35 3.89 -2.48
N TYR A 120 8.41 4.12 -1.16
CA TYR A 120 7.89 5.32 -0.51
C TYR A 120 9.00 6.12 0.13
N LEU A 121 8.88 7.45 0.06
CA LEU A 121 9.54 8.35 1.00
C LEU A 121 8.57 8.73 2.11
N ILE A 122 9.08 8.75 3.34
CA ILE A 122 8.30 9.18 4.51
C ILE A 122 8.54 10.66 4.75
N ALA A 123 7.46 11.44 4.66
CA ALA A 123 7.51 12.89 4.76
C ALA A 123 6.32 13.43 5.55
N GLU A 124 6.49 14.60 6.15
CA GLU A 124 5.39 15.32 6.78
C GLU A 124 4.80 16.30 5.76
N ASN A 125 3.47 16.31 5.64
CA ASN A 125 2.77 17.32 4.87
C ASN A 125 2.79 18.63 5.68
N CYS A 126 3.51 19.64 5.20
CA CYS A 126 3.71 20.91 5.91
C CYS A 126 2.43 21.72 6.12
N GLN A 127 1.34 21.41 5.40
CA GLN A 127 0.04 22.09 5.57
C GLN A 127 -0.85 21.42 6.60
N THR A 128 -0.82 20.08 6.68
CA THR A 128 -1.71 19.32 7.57
C THR A 128 -1.04 18.84 8.84
N GLY A 129 0.29 18.74 8.85
CA GLY A 129 1.10 18.13 9.92
C GLY A 129 1.04 16.61 9.95
N LEU A 130 0.37 15.97 8.96
CA LEU A 130 0.27 14.52 8.91
C LEU A 130 1.55 13.91 8.36
N LEU A 131 2.05 12.87 9.02
CA LEU A 131 3.02 11.98 8.42
C LEU A 131 2.37 11.30 7.21
N SER A 132 3.13 11.16 6.12
CA SER A 132 2.59 10.80 4.81
C SER A 132 3.47 9.78 4.10
N TRP A 133 2.84 8.87 3.37
CA TRP A 133 3.51 7.90 2.52
C TRP A 133 3.53 8.43 1.09
N ILE A 134 4.70 8.84 0.61
CA ILE A 134 4.84 9.40 -0.73
C ILE A 134 5.34 8.32 -1.68
N ILE A 135 4.44 7.78 -2.51
CA ILE A 135 4.76 6.77 -3.51
C ILE A 135 5.62 7.42 -4.59
N ILE A 136 6.91 7.09 -4.61
CA ILE A 136 7.85 7.59 -5.61
C ILE A 136 7.83 6.70 -6.84
N LYS A 137 7.72 5.39 -6.62
CA LYS A 137 7.83 4.39 -7.67
C LYS A 137 7.14 3.10 -7.23
N TYR A 138 6.60 2.35 -8.19
CA TYR A 138 6.10 1.00 -7.94
C TYR A 138 6.25 0.11 -9.16
N GLU A 139 6.30 -1.19 -8.92
CA GLU A 139 6.26 -2.24 -9.93
C GLU A 139 5.13 -3.21 -9.62
N SER A 140 4.43 -3.70 -10.65
CA SER A 140 3.31 -4.64 -10.47
C SER A 140 3.12 -5.59 -11.64
N ASN A 141 2.70 -6.82 -11.35
CA ASN A 141 2.23 -7.77 -12.37
C ASN A 141 0.77 -7.54 -12.79
N THR A 142 0.11 -6.51 -12.23
CA THR A 142 -1.30 -6.18 -12.50
C THR A 142 -1.45 -5.04 -13.49
N HIS A 143 -2.65 -4.91 -14.06
CA HIS A 143 -3.02 -3.70 -14.80
C HIS A 143 -3.34 -2.57 -13.82
N SER A 144 -2.94 -1.35 -14.15
CA SER A 144 -3.21 -0.15 -13.36
C SER A 144 -3.83 0.95 -14.22
N TYR A 145 -4.27 2.03 -13.57
CA TYR A 145 -4.72 3.23 -14.24
C TYR A 145 -4.00 4.43 -13.63
N ASP A 146 -3.39 5.23 -14.50
CA ASP A 146 -2.76 6.49 -14.15
C ASP A 146 -3.51 7.64 -14.86
N PRO A 147 -3.91 8.72 -14.17
CA PRO A 147 -4.60 9.83 -14.80
C PRO A 147 -3.84 10.50 -15.96
N LYS A 148 -2.50 10.52 -15.95
CA LYS A 148 -1.67 11.07 -17.03
C LYS A 148 -1.54 10.09 -18.20
N GLN A 149 -1.31 8.80 -17.93
CA GLN A 149 -0.97 7.79 -18.95
C GLN A 149 -2.16 6.93 -19.42
N GLY A 150 -3.25 6.88 -18.65
CA GLY A 150 -4.41 6.02 -18.90
C GLY A 150 -4.26 4.62 -18.29
N PHE A 151 -4.86 3.61 -18.92
CA PHE A 151 -4.69 2.21 -18.55
C PHE A 151 -3.28 1.74 -18.88
N ILE A 152 -2.58 1.24 -17.88
CA ILE A 152 -1.22 0.74 -17.99
C ILE A 152 -1.26 -0.78 -17.76
N GLY A 153 -0.49 -1.53 -18.57
CA GLY A 153 -0.34 -2.97 -18.35
C GLY A 153 0.65 -3.28 -17.23
N PRO A 154 0.88 -4.56 -16.93
CA PRO A 154 1.93 -5.00 -16.02
C PRO A 154 3.29 -4.36 -16.35
N SER A 155 4.06 -4.06 -15.33
CA SER A 155 5.40 -3.48 -15.44
C SER A 155 6.50 -4.48 -15.15
N THR A 156 6.17 -5.67 -14.65
CA THR A 156 7.12 -6.74 -14.30
C THR A 156 7.23 -7.84 -15.36
N SER A 157 8.40 -8.46 -15.44
CA SER A 157 8.67 -9.65 -16.27
C SER A 157 8.23 -10.92 -15.55
N HIS A 158 8.48 -10.93 -14.25
CA HIS A 158 8.01 -11.88 -13.27
C HIS A 158 7.81 -11.14 -11.95
N SER A 159 6.95 -11.68 -11.11
CA SER A 159 6.79 -11.19 -9.75
C SER A 159 6.36 -12.32 -8.86
N VAL A 160 7.21 -12.60 -7.88
CA VAL A 160 7.01 -13.59 -6.83
C VAL A 160 7.00 -12.83 -5.52
N VAL A 161 5.92 -13.00 -4.76
CA VAL A 161 5.82 -12.65 -3.34
C VAL A 161 5.09 -13.82 -2.71
N THR A 162 5.79 -14.65 -1.96
CA THR A 162 5.22 -15.91 -1.45
C THR A 162 5.92 -16.38 -0.20
N THR A 163 5.42 -17.47 0.40
CA THR A 163 6.03 -18.12 1.54
C THR A 163 6.38 -19.58 1.25
N SER A 164 7.39 -20.08 1.94
CA SER A 164 7.75 -21.50 1.92
C SER A 164 7.25 -22.21 3.18
N TYR A 165 7.16 -23.54 3.15
CA TYR A 165 6.84 -24.35 4.33
C TYR A 165 7.92 -24.27 5.43
N LEU A 166 9.10 -23.73 5.11
CA LEU A 166 10.21 -23.53 6.05
C LEU A 166 10.04 -22.26 6.90
N GLY A 167 8.97 -21.49 6.65
CA GLY A 167 8.72 -20.23 7.34
C GLY A 167 9.49 -19.06 6.74
N GLU A 168 9.75 -19.08 5.43
CA GLU A 168 10.45 -18.00 4.74
C GLU A 168 9.46 -17.18 3.93
N ILE A 169 9.74 -15.88 3.78
CA ILE A 169 9.15 -15.04 2.73
C ILE A 169 10.15 -14.95 1.59
N ILE A 170 9.66 -15.15 0.37
CA ILE A 170 10.44 -15.13 -0.87
C ILE A 170 9.87 -14.03 -1.75
N ILE A 171 10.72 -13.07 -2.10
CA ILE A 171 10.42 -11.98 -3.03
C ILE A 171 11.42 -12.06 -4.18
N ASP A 172 10.90 -12.13 -5.40
CA ASP A 172 11.69 -12.07 -6.63
C ASP A 172 10.89 -11.33 -7.70
N LEU A 173 11.33 -10.12 -8.01
CA LEU A 173 10.69 -9.24 -8.98
C LEU A 173 11.73 -8.53 -9.82
N ALA A 174 11.49 -8.51 -11.13
CA ALA A 174 12.18 -7.63 -12.07
C ALA A 174 11.21 -6.92 -13.01
N SER A 175 11.47 -5.64 -13.27
CA SER A 175 10.74 -4.83 -14.25
C SER A 175 11.02 -5.30 -15.68
N VAL A 176 10.05 -5.08 -16.60
CA VAL A 176 10.28 -5.13 -18.06
C VAL A 176 10.55 -3.75 -18.66
N ARG A 177 10.40 -2.67 -17.88
CA ARG A 177 10.44 -1.29 -18.38
C ARG A 177 11.63 -0.49 -17.91
N SER A 178 12.28 -0.94 -16.84
CA SER A 178 13.39 -0.27 -16.18
C SER A 178 14.31 -1.32 -15.55
N ASP A 179 15.39 -0.85 -14.94
CA ASP A 179 16.29 -1.69 -14.14
C ASP A 179 15.74 -1.93 -12.72
N ASN A 180 14.46 -1.67 -12.47
CA ASN A 180 13.88 -1.88 -11.13
C ASN A 180 13.80 -3.38 -10.80
N GLY A 181 14.29 -3.77 -9.63
CA GLY A 181 14.20 -5.12 -9.11
C GLY A 181 14.36 -5.20 -7.60
N LEU A 182 13.77 -6.24 -7.02
CA LEU A 182 13.87 -6.59 -5.61
C LEU A 182 13.96 -8.11 -5.47
N VAL A 183 15.03 -8.60 -4.86
CA VAL A 183 15.23 -10.02 -4.55
C VAL A 183 15.60 -10.15 -3.08
N LEU A 184 14.71 -10.78 -2.31
CA LEU A 184 14.82 -10.93 -0.86
C LEU A 184 14.33 -12.31 -0.43
N VAL A 185 15.04 -12.93 0.50
CA VAL A 185 14.50 -13.99 1.36
C VAL A 185 14.55 -13.54 2.81
N ALA A 186 13.48 -13.75 3.58
CA ALA A 186 13.43 -13.42 5.00
C ALA A 186 12.93 -14.63 5.81
N ASP A 187 13.68 -15.06 6.83
CA ASP A 187 13.26 -16.12 7.76
C ASP A 187 12.35 -15.52 8.85
N LEU A 188 11.16 -16.09 9.02
CA LEU A 188 10.16 -15.63 9.99
C LEU A 188 10.36 -16.21 11.39
N LYS A 189 11.23 -17.21 11.58
CA LYS A 189 11.29 -17.99 12.83
C LYS A 189 11.62 -17.16 14.06
N ASN A 190 12.47 -16.14 13.93
CA ASN A 190 12.82 -15.26 15.04
C ASN A 190 12.03 -13.95 15.03
N GLY A 191 11.02 -13.82 14.15
CA GLY A 191 10.14 -12.67 14.12
C GLY A 191 9.32 -12.56 15.41
N VAL A 192 9.31 -11.36 16.00
CA VAL A 192 8.56 -11.10 17.24
C VAL A 192 7.48 -10.06 16.97
N LEU A 193 6.25 -10.34 17.42
CA LEU A 193 5.16 -9.34 17.35
C LEU A 193 5.54 -8.12 18.20
N LYS A 194 5.58 -6.97 17.55
CA LYS A 194 5.98 -5.69 18.15
C LYS A 194 5.02 -4.59 17.74
N GLU A 195 4.83 -3.63 18.64
CA GLU A 195 3.96 -2.48 18.42
C GLU A 195 4.53 -1.56 17.35
N LEU A 196 3.67 -1.15 16.44
CA LEU A 196 4.00 -0.29 15.32
C LEU A 196 3.92 1.19 15.73
N ASP A 197 4.73 2.04 15.10
CA ASP A 197 4.64 3.49 15.28
C ASP A 197 3.33 4.02 14.66
N GLN A 198 2.40 4.45 15.50
CA GLN A 198 1.06 4.82 15.04
C GLN A 198 1.05 6.07 14.15
N ARG A 199 2.05 6.96 14.22
CA ARG A 199 2.13 8.06 13.25
C ARG A 199 2.47 7.53 11.87
N LEU A 200 3.44 6.62 11.77
CA LEU A 200 3.80 6.04 10.49
C LEU A 200 2.63 5.27 9.88
N TRP A 201 2.00 4.37 10.65
CA TRP A 201 1.06 3.41 10.07
C TRP A 201 -0.40 3.90 10.05
N VAL A 202 -0.80 4.78 10.96
CA VAL A 202 -2.17 5.33 10.97
C VAL A 202 -2.21 6.67 10.22
N GLU A 203 -1.43 7.68 10.64
CA GLU A 203 -1.40 8.98 9.94
C GLU A 203 -0.89 8.83 8.50
N GLY A 204 0.12 8.00 8.28
CA GLY A 204 0.65 7.72 6.95
C GLY A 204 -0.39 7.20 5.95
N ASN A 205 -1.27 6.30 6.39
CA ASN A 205 -2.36 5.79 5.56
C ASN A 205 -3.55 6.76 5.44
N LEU A 206 -3.59 7.80 6.28
CA LEU A 206 -4.50 8.95 6.12
C LEU A 206 -3.97 9.96 5.09
N SER A 207 -2.69 9.93 4.76
CA SER A 207 -2.05 10.87 3.83
C SER A 207 -1.08 10.14 2.89
N VAL A 208 -1.62 9.59 1.80
CA VAL A 208 -0.84 8.98 0.73
C VAL A 208 -0.82 9.91 -0.47
N ASP A 209 0.36 10.16 -1.04
CA ASP A 209 0.51 10.99 -2.25
C ASP A 209 1.54 10.38 -3.20
N TYR A 210 1.69 10.99 -4.38
CA TYR A 210 2.65 10.58 -5.40
C TYR A 210 3.75 11.62 -5.55
N GLY A 211 5.00 11.14 -5.56
CA GLY A 211 6.20 11.94 -5.81
C GLY A 211 6.93 11.54 -7.08
N GLY A 212 8.07 12.18 -7.35
CA GLY A 212 8.93 11.90 -8.50
C GLY A 212 8.17 11.93 -9.84
N GLU A 213 8.41 10.93 -10.69
CA GLU A 213 7.73 10.81 -11.99
C GLU A 213 6.23 10.52 -11.88
N LEU A 214 5.81 9.94 -10.75
CA LEU A 214 4.41 9.65 -10.46
C LEU A 214 3.65 10.89 -10.01
N GLN A 215 4.33 11.97 -9.64
CA GLN A 215 3.70 13.17 -9.10
C GLN A 215 2.54 13.62 -10.00
N GLN A 216 1.35 13.68 -9.43
CA GLN A 216 0.15 14.14 -10.12
C GLN A 216 -0.29 15.48 -9.54
N CYS A 217 -1.13 16.24 -10.25
CA CYS A 217 -1.81 17.40 -9.66
C CYS A 217 -2.94 16.97 -8.70
N THR A 218 -2.88 15.76 -8.15
CA THR A 218 -3.87 15.23 -7.22
C THR A 218 -3.53 15.68 -5.80
N LYS A 219 -4.58 15.77 -4.97
CA LYS A 219 -4.41 15.96 -3.53
C LYS A 219 -4.10 14.60 -2.89
N PRO A 220 -3.44 14.56 -1.73
CA PRO A 220 -3.26 13.32 -0.99
C PRO A 220 -4.61 12.65 -0.74
N PHE A 221 -4.60 11.32 -0.77
CA PHE A 221 -5.76 10.48 -0.53
C PHE A 221 -5.55 9.63 0.73
N SER A 222 -6.65 9.10 1.25
CA SER A 222 -6.64 8.29 2.46
C SER A 222 -7.19 6.90 2.18
N LEU A 223 -6.72 5.93 2.96
CA LEU A 223 -7.30 4.61 3.04
C LEU A 223 -8.18 4.54 4.29
N VAL A 224 -9.39 3.98 4.16
CA VAL A 224 -10.26 3.68 5.30
C VAL A 224 -10.01 2.24 5.73
N PHE A 225 -9.68 2.04 7.00
CA PHE A 225 -9.38 0.75 7.63
C PHE A 225 -9.60 0.83 9.15
N ASP A 226 -9.61 -0.30 9.85
CA ASP A 226 -9.55 -0.31 11.32
C ASP A 226 -8.10 -0.03 11.76
N PRO A 227 -7.82 1.06 12.51
CA PRO A 227 -6.48 1.37 13.00
C PRO A 227 -5.78 0.20 13.72
N LYS A 228 -6.53 -0.73 14.33
CA LYS A 228 -5.97 -1.91 14.99
C LYS A 228 -5.33 -2.92 14.05
N GLU A 229 -5.64 -2.89 12.75
CA GLU A 229 -4.88 -3.65 11.75
C GLU A 229 -3.44 -3.14 11.59
N MET A 230 -3.15 -1.96 12.12
CA MET A 230 -1.80 -1.36 12.19
C MET A 230 -1.27 -1.30 13.63
N TRP A 231 -1.76 -2.17 14.52
CA TRP A 231 -1.30 -2.19 15.91
C TRP A 231 0.08 -2.85 16.06
N GLN A 232 0.26 -4.02 15.46
CA GLN A 232 1.46 -4.85 15.61
C GLN A 232 1.80 -5.57 14.31
N ALA A 233 3.10 -5.72 14.03
CA ALA A 233 3.60 -6.62 12.99
C ALA A 233 4.72 -7.50 13.56
N LEU A 234 5.11 -8.53 12.82
CA LEU A 234 6.34 -9.27 13.12
C LEU A 234 7.54 -8.38 12.78
N LYS A 235 8.32 -8.03 13.79
CA LYS A 235 9.65 -7.45 13.62
C LYS A 235 10.62 -8.57 13.32
N ILE A 236 11.11 -8.63 12.08
CA ILE A 236 12.10 -9.62 11.65
C ILE A 236 13.49 -9.04 11.93
N PRO A 237 14.40 -9.77 12.59
CA PRO A 237 15.79 -9.35 12.73
C PRO A 237 16.45 -9.13 11.36
N VAL A 238 17.26 -8.09 11.21
CA VAL A 238 17.90 -7.77 9.91
C VAL A 238 18.92 -8.85 9.52
N GLU A 239 19.47 -9.56 10.50
CA GLU A 239 20.33 -10.72 10.28
C GLU A 239 19.59 -11.92 9.65
N ASP A 240 18.25 -11.96 9.74
CA ASP A 240 17.42 -13.05 9.19
C ASP A 240 16.95 -12.77 7.75
N ILE A 241 17.46 -11.70 7.12
CA ILE A 241 17.19 -11.42 5.71
C ILE A 241 18.42 -11.63 4.82
N SER A 242 18.16 -12.10 3.61
CA SER A 242 19.12 -12.14 2.51
C SER A 242 18.63 -11.23 1.39
N LEU A 243 19.13 -9.99 1.35
CA LEU A 243 18.81 -9.01 0.31
C LEU A 243 19.82 -9.09 -0.83
N CYS A 244 19.46 -9.82 -1.89
CA CYS A 244 20.34 -10.05 -3.04
C CYS A 244 20.32 -8.88 -4.04
N THR A 245 19.18 -8.20 -4.16
CA THR A 245 19.03 -7.09 -5.10
C THR A 245 18.02 -6.09 -4.52
N ASN A 246 18.41 -4.82 -4.50
CA ASN A 246 17.53 -3.68 -4.33
C ASN A 246 18.01 -2.55 -5.23
N THR A 247 17.18 -2.15 -6.19
CA THR A 247 17.48 -1.01 -7.07
C THR A 247 16.56 0.19 -6.80
N PHE A 248 15.58 0.05 -5.88
CA PHE A 248 14.71 1.14 -5.51
C PHE A 248 15.44 2.11 -4.59
N GLY A 249 15.36 3.41 -4.89
CA GLY A 249 16.10 4.44 -4.15
C GLY A 249 17.63 4.36 -4.30
N ALA A 250 18.13 3.65 -5.33
CA ALA A 250 19.56 3.48 -5.56
C ALA A 250 20.30 4.83 -5.56
N GLY A 251 21.37 4.92 -4.75
CA GLY A 251 22.19 6.11 -4.61
C GLY A 251 21.71 7.13 -3.56
N ALA A 252 20.52 6.95 -2.96
CA ALA A 252 20.00 7.85 -1.93
C ALA A 252 19.73 7.17 -0.57
N LEU A 253 19.83 5.84 -0.51
CA LEU A 253 19.55 5.04 0.67
C LEU A 253 20.80 4.31 1.17
N ASP A 254 20.81 3.99 2.45
CA ASP A 254 21.70 2.94 2.98
C ASP A 254 21.43 1.62 2.22
N PRO A 255 22.47 0.83 1.89
CA PRO A 255 22.29 -0.41 1.14
C PRO A 255 21.49 -1.49 1.87
N MET A 256 21.43 -1.46 3.21
CA MET A 256 20.68 -2.43 4.01
C MET A 256 19.54 -1.75 4.79
N PRO A 257 18.39 -2.42 4.95
CA PRO A 257 17.34 -1.88 5.78
C PRO A 257 17.78 -1.92 7.24
N PHE A 258 17.41 -0.90 8.00
CA PHE A 258 17.62 -0.89 9.45
C PHE A 258 16.48 -1.58 10.20
N GLU A 259 15.37 -1.87 9.52
CA GLU A 259 14.20 -2.50 10.11
C GLU A 259 13.36 -3.24 9.08
N VAL A 260 12.79 -4.37 9.49
CA VAL A 260 11.94 -5.23 8.66
C VAL A 260 10.66 -5.55 9.41
N ALA A 261 9.52 -5.28 8.78
CA ALA A 261 8.20 -5.59 9.31
C ALA A 261 7.46 -6.56 8.36
N CYS A 262 6.80 -7.56 8.93
CA CYS A 262 5.92 -8.48 8.21
C CYS A 262 4.56 -8.54 8.90
N PHE A 263 3.48 -8.31 8.16
CA PHE A 263 2.13 -8.49 8.68
C PHE A 263 1.70 -9.95 8.49
N PRO A 264 1.51 -10.75 9.57
CA PRO A 264 1.15 -12.16 9.43
C PRO A 264 -0.35 -12.39 9.13
N TYR A 265 -1.09 -11.31 8.88
CA TYR A 265 -2.53 -11.30 8.63
C TYR A 265 -2.86 -10.34 7.49
N ALA A 266 -4.05 -10.50 6.90
CA ALA A 266 -4.52 -9.63 5.84
C ALA A 266 -4.93 -8.26 6.39
N GLN A 267 -4.69 -7.20 5.60
CA GLN A 267 -5.09 -5.84 5.92
C GLN A 267 -6.19 -5.40 4.94
N HIS A 268 -7.29 -4.86 5.45
CA HIS A 268 -8.49 -4.55 4.70
C HIS A 268 -8.66 -3.04 4.61
N PHE A 269 -8.54 -2.53 3.39
CA PHE A 269 -8.71 -1.12 3.11
C PHE A 269 -9.88 -0.88 2.16
N VAL A 270 -10.49 0.28 2.29
CA VAL A 270 -11.39 0.86 1.30
C VAL A 270 -10.89 2.24 0.95
N THR A 271 -10.79 2.54 -0.34
CA THR A 271 -10.46 3.88 -0.83
C THR A 271 -11.43 4.30 -1.92
N THR A 272 -11.38 5.58 -2.30
CA THR A 272 -12.15 6.08 -3.43
C THR A 272 -11.49 5.65 -4.74
N SER A 273 -12.29 5.21 -5.71
CA SER A 273 -11.84 4.80 -7.05
C SER A 273 -11.07 5.88 -7.82
N VAL A 274 -11.20 7.15 -7.40
CA VAL A 274 -10.37 8.27 -7.83
C VAL A 274 -9.83 8.94 -6.56
N PRO A 275 -8.52 9.26 -6.48
CA PRO A 275 -7.95 9.97 -5.35
C PRO A 275 -8.75 11.24 -5.03
N THR A 276 -9.35 11.27 -3.85
CA THR A 276 -10.15 12.40 -3.37
C THR A 276 -9.57 12.82 -2.03
N ALA A 277 -9.33 14.13 -1.87
CA ALA A 277 -8.88 14.66 -0.59
C ALA A 277 -9.90 14.32 0.49
N THR A 278 -9.42 13.80 1.61
CA THR A 278 -10.25 13.54 2.78
C THR A 278 -9.94 14.56 3.86
N SER A 279 -10.88 14.74 4.80
CA SER A 279 -10.68 15.54 5.99
C SER A 279 -10.23 14.72 7.20
N MET A 280 -10.05 13.41 7.04
CA MET A 280 -9.70 12.50 8.13
C MET A 280 -8.26 12.76 8.57
N ARG A 281 -8.04 12.87 9.88
CA ARG A 281 -6.75 13.17 10.49
C ARG A 281 -6.41 12.25 11.66
N THR A 282 -7.38 11.53 12.21
CA THR A 282 -7.15 10.71 13.41
C THR A 282 -7.64 9.28 13.26
N ALA A 283 -7.27 8.43 14.22
CA ALA A 283 -7.77 7.06 14.32
C ALA A 283 -9.30 7.03 14.55
N GLU A 284 -9.85 7.98 15.29
CA GLU A 284 -11.30 8.11 15.52
C GLU A 284 -12.05 8.42 14.22
N ASP A 285 -11.48 9.27 13.36
CA ASP A 285 -12.05 9.56 12.03
C ASP A 285 -12.12 8.28 11.18
N LEU A 286 -11.09 7.42 11.24
CA LEU A 286 -11.08 6.12 10.56
C LEU A 286 -12.16 5.18 11.11
N GLU A 287 -12.30 5.07 12.43
CA GLU A 287 -13.34 4.25 13.04
C GLU A 287 -14.74 4.72 12.63
N GLN A 288 -14.97 6.04 12.56
CA GLN A 288 -16.23 6.59 12.06
C GLN A 288 -16.44 6.24 10.58
N ALA A 289 -15.42 6.42 9.74
CA ALA A 289 -15.51 6.12 8.31
C ALA A 289 -15.79 4.63 8.02
N VAL A 290 -15.20 3.72 8.80
CA VAL A 290 -15.50 2.28 8.75
C VAL A 290 -16.99 2.01 9.03
N ASN A 291 -17.54 2.63 10.07
CA ASN A 291 -18.96 2.50 10.41
C ASN A 291 -19.87 3.05 9.30
N GLU A 292 -19.51 4.19 8.70
CA GLU A 292 -20.24 4.75 7.56
C GLU A 292 -20.24 3.82 6.35
N ILE A 293 -19.11 3.19 6.03
CA ILE A 293 -19.00 2.22 4.93
C ILE A 293 -19.89 1.01 5.20
N ASN A 294 -19.80 0.44 6.41
CA ASN A 294 -20.64 -0.68 6.84
C ASN A 294 -22.14 -0.39 6.66
N ASN A 295 -22.56 0.84 6.99
CA ASN A 295 -23.94 1.27 6.86
C ASN A 295 -24.36 1.51 5.40
N LYS A 296 -23.53 2.20 4.61
CA LYS A 296 -23.80 2.49 3.19
C LYS A 296 -23.89 1.23 2.33
N MET A 297 -23.09 0.22 2.63
CA MET A 297 -23.02 -1.01 1.83
C MET A 297 -24.06 -2.07 2.21
N ASN A 298 -25.02 -1.73 3.10
CA ASN A 298 -26.09 -2.63 3.58
C ASN A 298 -25.56 -4.01 4.01
N ALA A 299 -24.37 -4.05 4.62
CA ALA A 299 -23.75 -5.31 4.99
C ALA A 299 -24.64 -6.03 6.01
N SER A 300 -25.00 -7.28 5.71
CA SER A 300 -25.80 -8.15 6.58
C SER A 300 -25.23 -8.16 8.00
N GLN A 301 -26.09 -8.05 9.01
CA GLN A 301 -25.66 -8.15 10.42
C GLN A 301 -24.87 -9.45 10.65
N GLU A 302 -23.84 -9.38 11.50
CA GLU A 302 -23.04 -10.56 11.82
C GLU A 302 -23.93 -11.58 12.54
N THR A 303 -24.08 -12.76 11.94
CA THR A 303 -24.70 -13.90 12.63
C THR A 303 -23.80 -14.32 13.78
N GLU A 304 -24.31 -14.34 15.00
CA GLU A 304 -23.55 -14.78 16.16
C GLU A 304 -23.21 -16.27 16.00
N CYS A 305 -21.93 -16.56 15.81
CA CYS A 305 -21.43 -17.93 15.96
C CYS A 305 -21.54 -18.31 17.44
N LYS A 306 -22.35 -19.32 17.75
CA LYS A 306 -22.36 -19.93 19.09
C LYS A 306 -20.98 -20.53 19.35
N ARG A 307 -20.41 -20.24 20.52
CA ARG A 307 -19.21 -20.93 21.02
C ARG A 307 -19.52 -22.37 21.38
#